data_AF-A0A8S1KDT5-F1
#
_entry.id   AF-A0A8S1KDT5-F1
#
_cell.length_a   1.000
_cell.length_b   1.000
_cell.length_c   1.000
_cell.angle_alpha   90.00
_cell.angle_beta   90.00
_cell.angle_gamma   90.00
#
_symmetry.space_group_name_H-M   'P 1'
#
loop_
_entity.id
_entity.type
_entity.pdbx_description
1 polymer ?
#
loop_
_entity_poly.entity_id
_entity_poly.type
_entity_poly.pdbx_seq_one_letter_code
_entity_poly.pdbx_strand_id
1 'polypeptide(L)'
;MQEKQLRQTIEDDDEEQHYYILENQDKQKSKIQDEKFDQIDEQDYEGMQAKMNLEFFIPHIDMNQNQQKCVTQLTRSSGTWSTGIKQTEKSIQNAYVSLIKNAQHFIYIENQFFISNTAGNPVKNLVANALISRIKEAHEKQQRFKVIVFVPLLPGFEGEIDQSNSAVLKVQLHFEYQTISRGGKSIIETLKQDGIKPENYIQFFGLRQHELSPEPNSIPVTEIIYIHSKLIIVDDEIALIGSANINDRSLLGNRDSELAIIVQDQIKVDSIMNGIPYKASKFAHTLRTALYMEHFNMKYEEVIDPLSLQFEKESTAQANINTRIYKQIFACYPHDDIKKVSDYEEFKANKHLDEYDKLKQFIKGHAVTFPLYFLCEENLNIKVTQKEYLAPEISFT
;
A
#
# COMPACT_ATOMS: atom_id res chain seq x y z
N MET A 1 -28.06 32.82 1.43
CA MET A 1 -29.13 32.03 2.10
C MET A 1 -29.20 30.57 1.62
N GLN A 2 -28.65 30.20 0.45
CA GLN A 2 -28.56 28.80 0.01
C GLN A 2 -27.33 28.04 0.54
N GLU A 3 -26.27 28.72 1.01
CA GLU A 3 -25.12 28.07 1.69
C GLU A 3 -25.41 27.56 3.12
N LYS A 4 -26.49 28.03 3.75
CA LYS A 4 -26.87 27.60 5.11
C LYS A 4 -27.74 26.34 5.13
N GLN A 5 -28.46 26.07 4.03
CA GLN A 5 -29.35 24.91 3.93
C GLN A 5 -28.61 23.59 3.61
N LEU A 6 -27.44 23.65 2.96
CA LEU A 6 -26.63 22.46 2.71
C LEU A 6 -25.81 22.00 3.93
N ARG A 7 -25.57 22.89 4.91
CA ARG A 7 -24.91 22.55 6.18
C ARG A 7 -25.85 21.87 7.17
N GLN A 8 -27.14 22.19 7.14
CA GLN A 8 -28.13 21.55 8.02
C GLN A 8 -28.51 20.13 7.59
N THR A 9 -28.35 19.76 6.33
CA THR A 9 -28.62 18.38 5.87
C THR A 9 -27.45 17.41 6.09
N ILE A 10 -26.30 17.90 6.57
CA ILE A 10 -25.11 17.10 6.88
C ILE A 10 -25.00 16.85 8.41
N GLU A 11 -25.79 17.54 9.24
CA GLU A 11 -25.76 17.41 10.70
C GLU A 11 -26.82 16.44 11.27
N ASP A 12 -27.80 15.98 10.47
CA ASP A 12 -28.94 15.19 10.97
C ASP A 12 -28.80 13.65 10.78
N ASP A 13 -27.66 13.13 10.29
CA ASP A 13 -27.41 11.69 10.12
C ASP A 13 -26.33 11.10 11.05
N ASP A 14 -25.80 11.90 12.00
CA ASP A 14 -24.75 11.49 12.96
C ASP A 14 -25.25 11.37 14.43
N GLU A 15 -26.56 11.25 14.65
CA GLU A 15 -27.12 10.90 15.97
C GLU A 15 -27.37 9.39 16.09
N GLU A 16 -26.38 8.66 16.62
CA GLU A 16 -26.53 7.68 17.72
C GLU A 16 -25.33 6.72 17.79
N GLN A 17 -24.43 6.98 18.77
CA GLN A 17 -23.99 6.03 19.82
C GLN A 17 -22.61 6.43 20.39
N HIS A 18 -22.63 7.44 21.25
CA HIS A 18 -21.60 7.63 22.27
C HIS A 18 -22.03 6.92 23.56
N TYR A 19 -21.19 6.00 24.07
CA TYR A 19 -21.13 5.68 25.49
C TYR A 19 -19.66 5.58 25.93
N TYR A 20 -19.23 6.59 26.71
CA TYR A 20 -18.08 6.50 27.61
C TYR A 20 -18.59 6.02 28.97
N ILE A 21 -18.02 4.96 29.55
CA ILE A 21 -17.78 4.84 31.01
C ILE A 21 -16.47 4.07 31.22
N LEU A 22 -15.50 4.72 31.86
CA LEU A 22 -14.39 4.12 32.59
C LEU A 22 -14.91 3.61 33.93
N GLU A 23 -14.63 2.37 34.32
CA GLU A 23 -14.29 2.04 35.71
C GLU A 23 -13.69 0.61 35.84
N ASN A 24 -12.71 0.53 36.74
CA ASN A 24 -11.93 -0.65 37.09
C ASN A 24 -12.77 -1.73 37.82
N GLN A 25 -12.45 -3.01 37.61
CA GLN A 25 -12.17 -3.96 38.71
C GLN A 25 -11.72 -5.36 38.22
N ASP A 26 -10.55 -5.75 38.75
CA ASP A 26 -10.02 -7.07 39.13
C ASP A 26 -10.52 -8.40 38.52
N LYS A 27 -9.51 -9.16 38.06
CA LYS A 27 -9.26 -10.60 38.26
C LYS A 27 -10.41 -11.59 38.03
N GLN A 28 -10.26 -12.39 36.98
CA GLN A 28 -10.26 -13.85 37.14
C GLN A 28 -9.49 -14.56 36.03
N LYS A 29 -8.54 -15.39 36.48
CA LYS A 29 -7.80 -16.37 35.69
C LYS A 29 -8.79 -17.39 35.10
N SER A 30 -8.63 -17.74 33.82
CA SER A 30 -9.00 -19.08 33.36
C SER A 30 -7.93 -19.63 32.43
N LYS A 31 -7.45 -20.81 32.82
CA LYS A 31 -6.55 -21.69 32.07
C LYS A 31 -7.39 -22.39 30.99
N ILE A 32 -6.95 -22.34 29.74
CA ILE A 32 -7.24 -23.33 28.70
C ILE A 32 -5.95 -23.44 27.88
N GLN A 33 -5.05 -24.32 28.30
CA GLN A 33 -4.79 -25.62 27.67
C GLN A 33 -4.12 -25.47 26.29
N ASP A 34 -2.80 -25.41 26.37
CA ASP A 34 -1.86 -25.76 25.31
C ASP A 34 -2.21 -27.11 24.70
N GLU A 35 -2.31 -27.18 23.38
CA GLU A 35 -1.87 -28.34 22.61
C GLU A 35 -1.70 -27.98 21.12
N LYS A 36 -0.44 -28.09 20.66
CA LYS A 36 0.05 -28.21 19.27
C LYS A 36 0.18 -26.96 18.41
N PHE A 37 1.12 -26.09 18.79
CA PHE A 37 1.86 -25.24 17.85
C PHE A 37 3.38 -25.32 18.13
N ASP A 38 3.92 -26.54 18.24
CA ASP A 38 5.37 -26.75 18.32
C ASP A 38 5.85 -27.59 17.14
N GLN A 39 6.42 -26.90 16.16
CA GLN A 39 7.66 -27.26 15.45
C GLN A 39 7.91 -26.19 14.37
N ILE A 40 8.32 -25.00 14.82
CA ILE A 40 9.22 -24.15 14.03
C ILE A 40 10.54 -24.21 14.81
N ASP A 41 11.57 -24.70 14.13
CA ASP A 41 12.88 -25.00 14.71
C ASP A 41 13.49 -23.73 15.33
N GLU A 42 13.74 -23.74 16.64
CA GLU A 42 14.39 -22.63 17.37
C GLU A 42 15.81 -22.35 16.86
N GLN A 43 16.39 -23.24 16.04
CA GLN A 43 17.67 -23.03 15.37
C GLN A 43 17.64 -21.98 14.26
N ASP A 44 16.47 -21.60 13.72
CA ASP A 44 16.37 -20.54 12.70
C ASP A 44 16.40 -19.11 13.29
N TYR A 45 16.26 -18.95 14.61
CA TYR A 45 16.09 -17.65 15.26
C TYR A 45 17.37 -17.07 15.89
N GLU A 46 18.34 -17.91 16.30
CA GLU A 46 19.59 -17.42 16.91
C GLU A 46 20.54 -16.72 15.92
N GLY A 47 20.28 -16.83 14.61
CA GLY A 47 21.03 -16.11 13.56
C GLY A 47 20.57 -14.67 13.29
N MET A 48 19.44 -14.22 13.85
CA MET A 48 18.78 -12.96 13.47
C MET A 48 19.08 -11.76 14.38
N GLN A 49 19.97 -11.90 15.37
CA GLN A 49 20.45 -10.78 16.21
C GLN A 49 21.71 -10.09 15.66
N ALA A 50 21.91 -10.10 14.34
CA ALA A 50 22.97 -9.29 13.74
C ALA A 50 22.50 -7.84 13.60
N LYS A 51 23.11 -6.92 14.39
CA LYS A 51 23.29 -5.55 13.94
C LYS A 51 23.81 -5.63 12.50
N MET A 52 23.05 -5.12 11.51
CA MET A 52 23.49 -5.11 10.11
C MET A 52 24.83 -4.39 10.02
N ASN A 53 25.91 -5.16 9.91
CA ASN A 53 27.25 -4.62 9.77
C ASN A 53 27.52 -4.50 8.26
N LEU A 54 27.39 -3.29 7.74
CA LEU A 54 27.48 -2.94 6.32
C LEU A 54 28.87 -3.22 5.69
N GLU A 55 29.87 -3.61 6.48
CA GLU A 55 31.26 -3.78 6.04
C GLU A 55 31.55 -5.08 5.27
N PHE A 56 30.68 -6.09 5.27
CA PHE A 56 31.06 -7.44 4.80
C PHE A 56 30.84 -7.75 3.30
N PHE A 57 30.45 -6.80 2.45
CA PHE A 57 30.04 -7.11 1.06
C PHE A 57 30.69 -6.30 -0.08
N ILE A 58 31.80 -5.58 0.15
CA ILE A 58 32.46 -4.79 -0.92
C ILE A 58 33.93 -5.22 -1.07
N PRO A 59 34.35 -5.89 -2.16
CA PRO A 59 35.76 -6.00 -2.48
C PRO A 59 36.28 -4.61 -2.87
N HIS A 60 37.38 -4.21 -2.21
CA HIS A 60 38.02 -2.90 -2.26
C HIS A 60 38.02 -2.23 -3.64
N ILE A 61 37.26 -1.15 -3.78
CA ILE A 61 37.45 -0.12 -4.80
C ILE A 61 38.05 1.08 -4.10
N ASP A 62 39.28 1.43 -4.46
CA ASP A 62 39.98 2.61 -3.95
C ASP A 62 39.35 3.87 -4.58
N MET A 63 38.55 4.59 -3.80
CA MET A 63 37.75 5.75 -4.21
C MET A 63 38.37 7.04 -3.67
N ASN A 64 39.47 7.47 -4.27
CA ASN A 64 39.97 8.82 -4.05
C ASN A 64 39.50 9.75 -5.18
N GLN A 65 38.33 10.39 -4.98
CA GLN A 65 37.97 11.77 -5.38
C GLN A 65 36.44 11.97 -5.50
N ASN A 66 35.77 12.17 -4.35
CA ASN A 66 34.52 12.92 -4.05
C ASN A 66 33.81 12.26 -2.86
N GLN A 67 34.28 12.60 -1.66
CA GLN A 67 33.90 11.97 -0.39
C GLN A 67 32.38 12.02 -0.15
N GLN A 68 31.83 10.82 0.09
CA GLN A 68 30.43 10.40 0.10
C GLN A 68 29.46 11.35 0.83
N LYS A 69 28.49 11.89 0.09
CA LYS A 69 27.31 12.56 0.66
C LYS A 69 26.07 11.66 0.74
N CYS A 70 26.11 10.48 0.10
CA CYS A 70 25.03 9.51 0.09
C CYS A 70 25.62 8.11 0.13
N VAL A 71 25.03 7.22 0.94
CA VAL A 71 25.34 5.79 0.97
C VAL A 71 24.31 5.08 0.10
N THR A 72 24.78 4.28 -0.85
CA THR A 72 23.90 3.52 -1.74
C THR A 72 24.30 2.07 -1.80
N GLN A 73 23.34 1.17 -1.90
CA GLN A 73 23.58 -0.27 -2.07
C GLN A 73 22.69 -0.81 -3.19
N LEU A 74 23.30 -1.43 -4.20
CA LEU A 74 22.56 -2.21 -5.19
C LEU A 74 22.11 -3.53 -4.59
N THR A 75 20.89 -3.91 -4.90
CA THR A 75 20.26 -5.18 -4.58
C THR A 75 19.62 -5.74 -5.84
N ARG A 76 19.45 -7.05 -5.90
CA ARG A 76 18.88 -7.73 -7.06
C ARG A 76 18.09 -8.98 -6.69
N SER A 77 17.21 -9.35 -7.61
CA SER A 77 16.63 -10.69 -7.69
C SER A 77 17.29 -11.38 -8.88
N SER A 78 17.97 -12.50 -8.61
CA SER A 78 18.87 -13.12 -9.58
C SER A 78 18.97 -14.61 -9.32
N GLY A 79 18.95 -15.41 -10.39
CA GLY A 79 19.02 -16.86 -10.30
C GLY A 79 19.96 -17.45 -11.35
N THR A 80 20.10 -18.77 -11.31
CA THR A 80 20.96 -19.49 -12.26
C THR A 80 20.51 -19.30 -13.71
N TRP A 81 19.20 -19.28 -13.96
CA TRP A 81 18.66 -19.13 -15.32
C TRP A 81 18.85 -17.72 -15.89
N SER A 82 18.77 -16.68 -15.05
CA SER A 82 18.79 -15.29 -15.49
C SER A 82 20.20 -14.70 -15.57
N THR A 83 21.09 -15.05 -14.65
CA THR A 83 22.46 -14.47 -14.59
C THR A 83 23.57 -15.49 -14.37
N GLY A 84 23.28 -16.79 -14.36
CA GLY A 84 24.29 -17.84 -14.21
C GLY A 84 24.88 -18.00 -12.80
N ILE A 85 24.29 -17.38 -11.77
CA ILE A 85 24.78 -17.51 -10.39
C ILE A 85 24.39 -18.85 -9.78
N LYS A 86 25.28 -19.42 -8.95
CA LYS A 86 25.07 -20.73 -8.31
C LYS A 86 24.04 -20.70 -7.19
N GLN A 87 24.00 -19.61 -6.43
CA GLN A 87 23.05 -19.41 -5.34
C GLN A 87 22.09 -18.30 -5.75
N THR A 88 20.79 -18.55 -5.62
CA THR A 88 19.76 -17.54 -5.88
C THR A 88 19.96 -16.35 -4.94
N GLU A 89 20.03 -15.17 -5.52
CA GLU A 89 20.07 -13.92 -4.79
C GLU A 89 18.66 -13.31 -4.73
N LYS A 90 18.22 -12.98 -3.52
CA LYS A 90 16.95 -12.31 -3.21
C LYS A 90 17.18 -11.09 -2.32
N SER A 91 18.24 -10.34 -2.60
CA SER A 91 18.69 -9.24 -1.74
C SER A 91 17.66 -8.09 -1.69
N ILE A 92 16.83 -7.93 -2.73
CA ILE A 92 15.71 -6.98 -2.72
C ILE A 92 14.67 -7.37 -1.65
N GLN A 93 14.23 -8.62 -1.59
CA GLN A 93 13.29 -9.07 -0.57
C GLN A 93 13.85 -8.90 0.84
N ASN A 94 15.13 -9.29 1.01
CA ASN A 94 15.81 -9.13 2.29
C ASN A 94 15.84 -7.66 2.71
N ALA A 95 16.09 -6.74 1.76
CA ALA A 95 16.05 -5.31 2.00
C ALA A 95 14.65 -4.82 2.39
N TYR A 96 13.59 -5.19 1.65
CA TYR A 96 12.20 -4.85 2.03
C TYR A 96 11.87 -5.28 3.46
N VAL A 97 12.12 -6.55 3.80
CA VAL A 97 11.83 -7.10 5.14
C VAL A 97 12.65 -6.38 6.21
N SER A 98 13.93 -6.11 5.96
CA SER A 98 14.80 -5.40 6.91
C SER A 98 14.35 -3.95 7.11
N LEU A 99 14.04 -3.22 6.04
CA LEU A 99 13.56 -1.85 6.09
C LEU A 99 12.27 -1.74 6.90
N ILE A 100 11.30 -2.63 6.65
CA ILE A 100 10.02 -2.64 7.35
C ILE A 100 10.21 -2.94 8.84
N LYS A 101 10.99 -3.98 9.18
CA LYS A 101 11.21 -4.36 10.58
C LYS A 101 11.94 -3.28 11.39
N ASN A 102 12.85 -2.55 10.75
CA ASN A 102 13.64 -1.51 11.42
C ASN A 102 12.96 -0.13 11.42
N ALA A 103 11.82 0.04 10.73
CA ALA A 103 11.10 1.31 10.70
C ALA A 103 10.73 1.78 12.11
N GLN A 104 10.85 3.07 12.42
CA GLN A 104 10.56 3.63 13.74
C GLN A 104 9.33 4.53 13.74
N HIS A 105 8.97 5.14 12.62
CA HIS A 105 7.97 6.19 12.58
C HIS A 105 6.95 5.93 11.49
N PHE A 106 7.38 5.77 10.25
CA PHE A 106 6.44 5.57 9.16
C PHE A 106 7.08 4.83 7.98
N ILE A 107 6.20 4.25 7.16
CA ILE A 107 6.55 3.62 5.91
C ILE A 107 5.66 4.20 4.82
N TYR A 108 6.25 4.60 3.71
CA TYR A 108 5.57 4.95 2.47
C TYR A 108 5.89 3.90 1.41
N ILE A 109 4.89 3.35 0.74
CA ILE A 109 5.05 2.38 -0.35
C ILE A 109 4.28 2.86 -1.56
N GLU A 110 4.92 2.84 -2.73
CA GLU A 110 4.27 2.89 -4.03
C GLU A 110 4.67 1.64 -4.82
N ASN A 111 3.70 0.80 -5.18
CA ASN A 111 4.00 -0.41 -5.93
C ASN A 111 2.90 -0.76 -6.93
N GLN A 112 3.28 -1.28 -8.10
CA GLN A 112 2.34 -1.74 -9.13
C GLN A 112 1.55 -2.98 -8.69
N PHE A 113 2.14 -3.85 -7.87
CA PHE A 113 1.46 -5.02 -7.32
C PHE A 113 1.69 -5.09 -5.82
N PHE A 114 0.69 -5.58 -5.10
CA PHE A 114 0.77 -5.80 -3.66
C PHE A 114 0.28 -7.20 -3.28
N ILE A 115 1.02 -8.21 -3.72
CA ILE A 115 0.76 -9.64 -3.49
C ILE A 115 1.84 -10.21 -2.55
N SER A 116 1.44 -10.69 -1.38
CA SER A 116 2.37 -11.23 -0.38
C SER A 116 1.78 -12.44 0.34
N ASN A 117 2.60 -13.15 1.11
CA ASN A 117 2.29 -14.42 1.75
C ASN A 117 0.98 -14.51 2.57
N THR A 118 0.33 -13.40 2.95
CA THR A 118 -1.01 -13.43 3.57
C THR A 118 -2.08 -13.94 2.61
N ALA A 119 -1.83 -13.89 1.30
CA ALA A 119 -2.67 -14.53 0.30
C ALA A 119 -2.67 -16.08 0.37
N GLY A 120 -1.78 -16.67 1.15
CA GLY A 120 -1.66 -18.12 1.30
C GLY A 120 -0.90 -18.78 0.15
N ASN A 121 -0.95 -20.10 0.10
CA ASN A 121 -0.26 -20.85 -0.95
C ASN A 121 -0.83 -20.50 -2.33
N PRO A 122 0.01 -20.27 -3.36
CA PRO A 122 1.44 -20.54 -3.40
C PRO A 122 2.37 -19.35 -3.09
N VAL A 123 1.86 -18.23 -2.56
CA VAL A 123 2.61 -16.98 -2.33
C VAL A 123 3.54 -17.09 -1.11
N LYS A 124 4.81 -16.68 -1.24
CA LYS A 124 5.87 -16.94 -0.25
C LYS A 124 6.65 -15.72 0.24
N ASN A 125 6.63 -14.60 -0.47
CA ASN A 125 7.38 -13.42 -0.07
C ASN A 125 6.86 -12.84 1.26
N LEU A 126 7.76 -12.28 2.08
CA LEU A 126 7.49 -11.99 3.50
C LEU A 126 7.09 -10.54 3.80
N VAL A 127 6.70 -9.75 2.78
CA VAL A 127 6.47 -8.31 2.94
C VAL A 127 5.27 -8.02 3.85
N ALA A 128 4.12 -8.65 3.61
CA ALA A 128 2.92 -8.50 4.44
C ALA A 128 3.15 -8.95 5.89
N ASN A 129 3.82 -10.10 6.10
CA ASN A 129 4.18 -10.52 7.46
C ASN A 129 5.08 -9.51 8.17
N ALA A 130 6.06 -8.93 7.48
CA ALA A 130 6.90 -7.89 8.06
C ALA A 130 6.08 -6.67 8.47
N LEU A 131 5.14 -6.22 7.63
CA LEU A 131 4.23 -5.10 7.93
C LEU A 131 3.35 -5.39 9.14
N ILE A 132 2.69 -6.55 9.16
CA ILE A 132 1.83 -6.97 10.28
C ILE A 132 2.64 -7.00 11.57
N SER A 133 3.80 -7.68 11.57
CA SER A 133 4.67 -7.78 12.74
C SER A 133 5.08 -6.41 13.25
N ARG A 134 5.45 -5.50 12.34
CA ARG A 134 5.89 -4.16 12.72
C ARG A 134 4.75 -3.31 13.28
N ILE A 135 3.56 -3.40 12.69
CA ILE A 135 2.36 -2.70 13.17
C ILE A 135 1.95 -3.21 14.55
N LYS A 136 1.95 -4.53 14.77
CA LYS A 136 1.69 -5.13 16.08
C LYS A 136 2.65 -4.61 17.14
N GLU A 137 3.94 -4.59 16.82
CA GLU A 137 4.96 -4.05 17.72
C GLU A 137 4.71 -2.57 18.06
N ALA A 138 4.34 -1.73 17.07
CA ALA A 138 3.97 -0.33 17.33
C ALA A 138 2.72 -0.24 18.23
N HIS A 139 1.73 -1.09 18.00
CA HIS A 139 0.51 -1.13 18.81
C HIS A 139 0.78 -1.51 20.26
N GLU A 140 1.54 -2.59 20.48
CA GLU A 140 1.96 -3.04 21.82
C GLU A 140 2.74 -1.94 22.56
N LYS A 141 3.60 -1.20 21.86
CA LYS A 141 4.37 -0.07 22.41
C LYS A 141 3.59 1.23 22.52
N GLN A 142 2.32 1.27 22.11
CA GLN A 142 1.50 2.49 22.01
C GLN A 142 2.22 3.62 21.23
N GLN A 143 2.98 3.22 20.22
CA GLN A 143 3.79 4.08 19.38
C GLN A 143 2.95 4.58 18.21
N ARG A 144 3.00 5.88 17.94
CA ARG A 144 2.44 6.42 16.70
C ARG A 144 3.29 5.94 15.53
N PHE A 145 2.66 5.15 14.67
CA PHE A 145 3.29 4.54 13.51
C PHE A 145 2.29 4.49 12.36
N LYS A 146 2.71 4.83 11.15
CA LYS A 146 1.83 4.85 9.98
C LYS A 146 2.47 4.21 8.75
N VAL A 147 1.69 3.44 8.01
CA VAL A 147 2.02 2.87 6.72
C VAL A 147 1.05 3.44 5.70
N ILE A 148 1.57 4.11 4.69
CA ILE A 148 0.80 4.65 3.57
C ILE A 148 1.18 3.86 2.32
N VAL A 149 0.20 3.23 1.68
CA VAL A 149 0.40 2.38 0.51
C VAL A 149 -0.38 2.93 -0.68
N PHE A 150 0.30 3.18 -1.78
CA PHE A 150 -0.28 3.53 -3.07
C PHE A 150 -0.11 2.36 -4.04
N VAL A 151 -1.24 1.88 -4.56
CA VAL A 151 -1.34 0.78 -5.54
C VAL A 151 -2.30 1.18 -6.66
N PRO A 152 -2.10 0.68 -7.90
CA PRO A 152 -3.01 1.01 -8.98
C PRO A 152 -4.42 0.51 -8.66
N LEU A 153 -5.44 1.30 -8.99
CA LEU A 153 -6.83 0.92 -8.71
C LEU A 153 -7.23 -0.38 -9.42
N LEU A 154 -6.68 -0.62 -10.61
CA LEU A 154 -6.82 -1.88 -11.34
C LEU A 154 -5.46 -2.32 -11.88
N PRO A 155 -5.20 -3.64 -11.96
CA PRO A 155 -4.05 -4.18 -12.68
C PRO A 155 -4.06 -3.75 -14.16
N GLY A 156 -2.88 -3.45 -14.73
CA GLY A 156 -2.72 -2.93 -16.09
C GLY A 156 -2.76 -4.01 -17.16
N PHE A 157 -3.92 -4.65 -17.34
CA PHE A 157 -4.14 -5.66 -18.38
C PHE A 157 -5.26 -5.22 -19.33
N GLU A 158 -5.19 -5.67 -20.58
CA GLU A 158 -6.24 -5.44 -21.57
C GLU A 158 -7.54 -6.18 -21.17
N GLY A 159 -8.65 -5.45 -21.11
CA GLY A 159 -9.99 -6.00 -20.95
C GLY A 159 -10.84 -5.27 -19.90
N GLU A 160 -12.13 -5.10 -20.20
CA GLU A 160 -13.12 -4.69 -19.20
C GLU A 160 -13.47 -5.87 -18.28
N ILE A 161 -13.94 -5.58 -17.06
CA ILE A 161 -14.19 -6.59 -16.01
C ILE A 161 -15.27 -7.61 -16.42
N ASP A 162 -16.15 -7.24 -17.33
CA ASP A 162 -17.24 -8.05 -17.88
C ASP A 162 -16.81 -8.93 -19.07
N GLN A 163 -15.64 -8.68 -19.67
CA GLN A 163 -15.19 -9.40 -20.86
C GLN A 163 -14.56 -10.76 -20.52
N SER A 164 -14.68 -11.70 -21.47
CA SER A 164 -14.11 -13.06 -21.36
C SER A 164 -12.59 -13.09 -21.19
N ASN A 165 -11.89 -12.00 -21.52
CA ASN A 165 -10.44 -11.85 -21.40
C ASN A 165 -9.97 -11.31 -20.03
N SER A 166 -10.88 -11.07 -19.08
CA SER A 166 -10.57 -10.52 -17.75
C SER A 166 -9.98 -11.53 -16.75
N ALA A 167 -9.69 -12.77 -17.17
CA ALA A 167 -9.23 -13.83 -16.26
C ALA A 167 -7.94 -13.45 -15.50
N VAL A 168 -6.96 -12.88 -16.21
CA VAL A 168 -5.68 -12.44 -15.62
C VAL A 168 -5.90 -11.28 -14.64
N LEU A 169 -6.72 -10.30 -15.02
CA LEU A 169 -7.08 -9.18 -14.15
C LEU A 169 -7.74 -9.68 -12.86
N LYS A 170 -8.71 -10.60 -12.96
CA LYS A 170 -9.44 -11.15 -11.81
C LYS A 170 -8.53 -11.94 -10.88
N VAL A 171 -7.66 -12.80 -11.41
CA VAL A 171 -6.74 -13.56 -10.55
C VAL A 171 -5.68 -12.68 -9.88
N GLN A 172 -5.25 -11.58 -10.53
CA GLN A 172 -4.38 -10.59 -9.89
C GLN A 172 -5.11 -9.89 -8.72
N LEU A 173 -6.33 -9.41 -8.96
CA LEU A 173 -7.18 -8.84 -7.92
C LEU A 173 -7.46 -9.86 -6.80
N HIS A 174 -7.61 -11.15 -7.13
CA HIS A 174 -7.78 -12.21 -6.14
C HIS A 174 -6.63 -12.23 -5.13
N PHE A 175 -5.39 -12.36 -5.61
CA PHE A 175 -4.22 -12.43 -4.72
C PHE A 175 -3.94 -11.10 -4.01
N GLU A 176 -4.18 -9.97 -4.67
CA GLU A 176 -4.02 -8.64 -4.06
C GLU A 176 -5.03 -8.43 -2.92
N TYR A 177 -6.31 -8.73 -3.15
CA TYR A 177 -7.32 -8.66 -2.09
C TYR A 177 -7.09 -9.68 -1.00
N GLN A 178 -6.63 -10.89 -1.31
CA GLN A 178 -6.27 -11.85 -0.26
C GLN A 178 -5.07 -11.39 0.57
N THR A 179 -4.17 -10.58 -0.02
CA THR A 179 -3.07 -9.97 0.72
C THR A 179 -3.59 -8.88 1.66
N ILE A 180 -4.48 -8.01 1.15
CA ILE A 180 -4.88 -6.75 1.80
C ILE A 180 -6.07 -6.93 2.76
N SER A 181 -7.20 -7.49 2.30
CA SER A 181 -8.49 -7.40 2.98
C SER A 181 -9.38 -8.65 3.01
N ARG A 182 -9.00 -9.77 2.37
CA ARG A 182 -9.85 -10.97 2.21
C ARG A 182 -9.13 -12.26 2.56
N GLY A 183 -9.91 -13.31 2.83
CA GLY A 183 -9.38 -14.67 3.02
C GLY A 183 -9.12 -15.08 4.47
N GLY A 184 -9.54 -14.26 5.44
CA GLY A 184 -9.45 -14.52 6.88
C GLY A 184 -8.05 -14.34 7.48
N LYS A 185 -7.03 -14.11 6.65
CA LYS A 185 -5.62 -13.97 7.06
C LYS A 185 -4.91 -12.80 6.35
N SER A 186 -5.66 -11.94 5.69
CA SER A 186 -5.11 -10.72 5.08
C SER A 186 -4.56 -9.76 6.14
N ILE A 187 -3.80 -8.75 5.72
CA ILE A 187 -3.25 -7.72 6.63
C ILE A 187 -4.35 -7.10 7.50
N ILE A 188 -5.44 -6.64 6.88
CA ILE A 188 -6.54 -5.98 7.59
C ILE A 188 -7.26 -6.95 8.52
N GLU A 189 -7.55 -8.18 8.07
CA GLU A 189 -8.27 -9.15 8.89
C GLU A 189 -7.44 -9.63 10.08
N THR A 190 -6.15 -9.90 9.88
CA THR A 190 -5.24 -10.29 10.97
C THR A 190 -5.13 -9.20 12.02
N LEU A 191 -4.91 -7.94 11.62
CA LEU A 191 -4.86 -6.83 12.59
C LEU A 191 -6.18 -6.70 13.37
N LYS A 192 -7.34 -6.82 12.71
CA LYS A 192 -8.65 -6.78 13.37
C LYS A 192 -8.86 -7.92 14.35
N GLN A 193 -8.43 -9.14 14.00
CA GLN A 193 -8.52 -10.32 14.88
C GLN A 193 -7.73 -10.13 16.17
N ASP A 194 -6.63 -9.38 16.13
CA ASP A 194 -5.82 -9.03 17.30
C ASP A 194 -6.34 -7.79 18.06
N GLY A 195 -7.53 -7.29 17.72
CA GLY A 195 -8.12 -6.09 18.34
C GLY A 195 -7.48 -4.76 17.89
N ILE A 196 -6.63 -4.79 16.87
CA ILE A 196 -5.96 -3.61 16.31
C ILE A 196 -6.84 -3.01 15.22
N LYS A 197 -7.17 -1.72 15.33
CA LYS A 197 -7.85 -0.95 14.29
C LYS A 197 -6.90 -0.65 13.13
N PRO A 198 -7.00 -1.30 11.95
CA PRO A 198 -6.02 -1.16 10.89
C PRO A 198 -5.89 0.29 10.38
N GLU A 199 -7.00 1.03 10.33
CA GLU A 199 -7.06 2.41 9.87
C GLU A 199 -6.14 3.36 10.65
N ASN A 200 -5.80 3.03 11.90
CA ASN A 200 -4.85 3.80 12.71
C ASN A 200 -3.40 3.62 12.26
N TYR A 201 -3.08 2.51 11.57
CA TYR A 201 -1.70 2.11 11.27
C TYR A 201 -1.40 1.95 9.79
N ILE A 202 -2.36 1.52 8.96
CA ILE A 202 -2.15 1.29 7.53
C ILE A 202 -3.33 1.80 6.71
N GLN A 203 -3.03 2.50 5.62
CA GLN A 203 -4.02 3.02 4.67
C GLN A 203 -3.58 2.76 3.23
N PHE A 204 -4.56 2.41 2.39
CA PHE A 204 -4.36 2.12 0.98
C PHE A 204 -5.06 3.18 0.12
N PHE A 205 -4.34 3.70 -0.86
CA PHE A 205 -4.80 4.69 -1.82
C PHE A 205 -4.53 4.23 -3.25
N GLY A 206 -5.33 4.73 -4.17
CA GLY A 206 -5.03 4.73 -5.60
C GLY A 206 -4.94 6.16 -6.13
N LEU A 207 -4.63 6.30 -7.42
CA LEU A 207 -4.56 7.60 -8.08
C LEU A 207 -5.53 7.66 -9.27
N ARG A 208 -6.22 8.78 -9.42
CA ARG A 208 -7.18 9.04 -10.50
C ARG A 208 -7.14 10.50 -10.92
N GLN A 209 -7.33 10.74 -12.21
CA GLN A 209 -7.45 12.08 -12.78
C GLN A 209 -8.70 12.23 -13.64
N HIS A 210 -9.00 13.47 -14.01
CA HIS A 210 -10.05 13.84 -14.93
C HIS A 210 -9.62 15.02 -15.79
N GLU A 211 -10.15 15.08 -17.00
CA GLU A 211 -9.99 16.20 -17.93
C GLU A 211 -11.25 16.32 -18.80
N LEU A 212 -11.31 17.35 -19.63
CA LEU A 212 -12.24 17.40 -20.75
C LEU A 212 -11.61 16.67 -21.94
N SER A 213 -12.37 15.84 -22.63
CA SER A 213 -11.94 15.22 -23.88
C SER A 213 -11.62 16.29 -24.93
N PRO A 214 -10.78 15.98 -25.93
CA PRO A 214 -10.47 16.94 -26.99
C PRO A 214 -11.72 17.48 -27.71
N GLU A 215 -11.62 18.73 -28.15
CA GLU A 215 -12.61 19.38 -29.02
C GLU A 215 -12.96 18.50 -30.24
N PRO A 216 -14.22 18.53 -30.75
CA PRO A 216 -15.26 19.53 -30.46
C PRO A 216 -16.21 19.17 -29.30
N ASN A 217 -16.04 18.00 -28.68
CA ASN A 217 -17.06 17.47 -27.77
C ASN A 217 -16.86 17.92 -26.32
N SER A 218 -15.61 18.17 -25.89
CA SER A 218 -15.26 18.71 -24.57
C SER A 218 -16.04 18.05 -23.42
N ILE A 219 -16.10 16.71 -23.45
CA ILE A 219 -16.87 15.90 -22.50
C ILE A 219 -15.95 15.54 -21.32
N PRO A 220 -16.42 15.66 -20.07
CA PRO A 220 -15.63 15.19 -18.94
C PRO A 220 -15.30 13.70 -19.05
N VAL A 221 -14.03 13.37 -18.90
CA VAL A 221 -13.49 12.01 -18.86
C VAL A 221 -12.64 11.82 -17.62
N THR A 222 -12.51 10.58 -17.16
CA THR A 222 -11.63 10.21 -16.03
C THR A 222 -10.86 8.97 -16.37
N GLU A 223 -9.64 8.85 -15.85
CA GLU A 223 -8.86 7.64 -15.92
C GLU A 223 -7.99 7.45 -14.67
N ILE A 224 -7.66 6.20 -14.37
CA ILE A 224 -6.70 5.81 -13.33
C ILE A 224 -5.32 6.35 -13.72
N ILE A 225 -4.63 6.99 -12.79
CA ILE A 225 -3.18 7.23 -12.95
C ILE A 225 -2.50 5.93 -12.56
N TYR A 226 -1.91 5.26 -13.54
CA TYR A 226 -1.37 3.92 -13.35
C TYR A 226 -0.05 3.97 -12.57
N ILE A 227 -0.08 3.51 -11.31
CA ILE A 227 1.10 3.42 -10.46
C ILE A 227 1.97 2.26 -10.95
N HIS A 228 3.04 2.60 -11.67
CA HIS A 228 4.07 1.66 -12.11
C HIS A 228 5.33 1.71 -11.24
N SER A 229 5.35 2.58 -10.22
CA SER A 229 6.42 2.70 -9.24
C SER A 229 6.73 1.36 -8.54
N LYS A 230 7.95 1.21 -8.03
CA LYS A 230 8.36 0.20 -7.05
C LYS A 230 9.29 0.85 -6.04
N LEU A 231 8.68 1.46 -5.03
CA LEU A 231 9.30 2.37 -4.10
C LEU A 231 8.86 2.04 -2.67
N ILE A 232 9.82 2.05 -1.75
CA ILE A 232 9.56 2.15 -0.32
C ILE A 232 10.44 3.23 0.29
N ILE A 233 9.86 4.11 1.10
CA ILE A 233 10.56 5.12 1.90
C ILE A 233 10.26 4.85 3.37
N VAL A 234 11.29 4.82 4.20
CA VAL A 234 11.16 4.56 5.64
C VAL A 234 11.73 5.73 6.42
N ASP A 235 10.93 6.26 7.34
CA ASP A 235 11.29 7.27 8.34
C ASP A 235 11.89 8.57 7.80
N ASP A 236 11.67 8.89 6.51
CA ASP A 236 12.37 10.00 5.82
C ASP A 236 13.90 9.86 5.89
N GLU A 237 14.41 8.63 6.05
CA GLU A 237 15.83 8.34 6.24
C GLU A 237 16.42 7.55 5.08
N ILE A 238 15.67 6.58 4.58
CA ILE A 238 16.14 5.59 3.61
C ILE A 238 15.03 5.29 2.60
N ALA A 239 15.43 5.13 1.35
CA ALA A 239 14.53 4.72 0.28
C ALA A 239 15.11 3.52 -0.47
N LEU A 240 14.24 2.62 -0.94
CA LEU A 240 14.58 1.61 -1.93
C LEU A 240 13.75 1.87 -3.19
N ILE A 241 14.42 1.99 -4.33
CA ILE A 241 13.82 2.27 -5.63
C ILE A 241 14.30 1.19 -6.61
N GLY A 242 13.41 0.61 -7.40
CA GLY A 242 13.83 -0.42 -8.36
C GLY A 242 12.75 -0.85 -9.34
N SER A 243 12.95 -2.06 -9.90
CA SER A 243 12.01 -2.72 -10.81
C SER A 243 11.12 -3.75 -10.11
N ALA A 244 11.53 -4.24 -8.93
CA ALA A 244 10.87 -5.34 -8.24
C ALA A 244 9.53 -4.96 -7.62
N ASN A 245 8.46 -5.60 -8.11
CA ASN A 245 7.14 -5.51 -7.53
C ASN A 245 7.05 -6.20 -6.16
N ILE A 246 6.04 -5.87 -5.35
CA ILE A 246 5.69 -6.69 -4.18
C ILE A 246 4.86 -7.88 -4.68
N ASN A 247 5.56 -8.90 -5.16
CA ASN A 247 5.04 -10.20 -5.57
C ASN A 247 6.19 -11.24 -5.57
N ASP A 248 5.87 -12.53 -5.64
CA ASP A 248 6.87 -13.59 -5.64
C ASP A 248 7.73 -13.57 -6.91
N ARG A 249 7.12 -13.23 -8.06
CA ARG A 249 7.81 -13.05 -9.34
C ARG A 249 9.04 -12.16 -9.22
N SER A 250 8.93 -11.04 -8.52
CA SER A 250 10.03 -10.10 -8.34
C SER A 250 10.88 -10.40 -7.10
N LEU A 251 10.33 -10.98 -6.03
CA LEU A 251 11.01 -11.04 -4.71
C LEU A 251 11.68 -12.38 -4.36
N LEU A 252 11.35 -13.49 -5.03
CA LEU A 252 11.96 -14.80 -4.71
C LEU A 252 13.33 -15.04 -5.33
N GLY A 253 13.78 -14.16 -6.24
CA GLY A 253 15.11 -14.22 -6.85
C GLY A 253 15.25 -15.20 -8.02
N ASN A 254 14.58 -16.35 -7.97
CA ASN A 254 14.68 -17.39 -9.01
C ASN A 254 13.58 -17.33 -10.08
N ARG A 255 12.73 -16.29 -10.04
CA ARG A 255 11.75 -15.95 -11.07
C ARG A 255 12.34 -14.80 -11.89
N ASP A 256 11.69 -13.66 -12.02
CA ASP A 256 12.19 -12.55 -12.85
C ASP A 256 13.49 -11.96 -12.27
N SER A 257 14.35 -11.46 -13.15
CA SER A 257 15.54 -10.71 -12.76
C SER A 257 15.20 -9.26 -12.49
N GLU A 258 15.58 -8.75 -11.32
CA GLU A 258 15.23 -7.40 -10.88
C GLU A 258 16.44 -6.67 -10.33
N LEU A 259 16.40 -5.33 -10.38
CA LEU A 259 17.39 -4.45 -9.75
C LEU A 259 16.68 -3.43 -8.86
N ALA A 260 17.28 -3.15 -7.71
CA ALA A 260 16.88 -2.04 -6.86
C ALA A 260 18.10 -1.40 -6.21
N ILE A 261 17.99 -0.11 -5.91
CA ILE A 261 19.01 0.65 -5.19
C ILE A 261 18.41 1.13 -3.87
N ILE A 262 19.14 0.86 -2.79
CA ILE A 262 18.90 1.46 -1.48
C ILE A 262 19.68 2.77 -1.45
N VAL A 263 19.04 3.84 -0.99
CA VAL A 263 19.59 5.20 -0.93
C VAL A 263 19.40 5.75 0.47
N GLN A 264 20.51 6.06 1.14
CA GLN A 264 20.55 6.71 2.45
C GLN A 264 21.45 7.94 2.36
N ASP A 265 20.84 9.11 2.19
CA ASP A 265 21.55 10.39 2.15
C ASP A 265 22.17 10.70 3.52
N GLN A 266 23.43 11.14 3.50
CA GLN A 266 24.14 11.58 4.70
C GLN A 266 23.90 13.08 4.96
N ILE A 267 23.40 13.82 3.96
CA ILE A 267 22.95 15.19 4.15
C ILE A 267 21.63 15.17 4.91
N LYS A 268 21.64 15.75 6.12
CA LYS A 268 20.43 15.93 6.92
C LYS A 268 19.79 17.28 6.70
N VAL A 269 18.46 17.31 6.69
CA VAL A 269 17.62 18.51 6.66
C VAL A 269 16.75 18.57 7.91
N ASP A 270 16.37 19.78 8.30
CA ASP A 270 15.37 19.97 9.35
C ASP A 270 13.99 19.57 8.84
N SER A 271 13.31 18.75 9.62
CA SER A 271 11.96 18.23 9.37
C SER A 271 11.22 18.10 10.71
N ILE A 272 10.04 17.50 10.69
CA ILE A 272 9.19 17.24 11.85
C ILE A 272 8.71 15.80 11.78
N MET A 273 8.67 15.12 12.92
CA MET A 273 8.16 13.76 13.05
C MET A 273 7.25 13.70 14.27
N ASN A 274 5.94 13.56 14.04
CA ASN A 274 4.93 13.57 15.09
C ASN A 274 5.02 14.83 16.00
N GLY A 275 5.13 15.99 15.38
CA GLY A 275 5.25 17.30 16.05
C GLY A 275 6.62 17.58 16.68
N ILE A 276 7.57 16.64 16.61
CA ILE A 276 8.90 16.79 17.22
C ILE A 276 9.92 17.14 16.13
N PRO A 277 10.83 18.11 16.34
CA PRO A 277 11.92 18.40 15.42
C PRO A 277 12.72 17.12 15.10
N TYR A 278 12.92 16.86 13.80
CA TYR A 278 13.55 15.65 13.30
C TYR A 278 14.61 15.99 12.25
N LYS A 279 15.72 15.25 12.26
CA LYS A 279 16.78 15.38 11.25
C LYS A 279 16.61 14.29 10.20
N ALA A 280 15.97 14.62 9.10
CA ALA A 280 15.68 13.69 8.02
C ALA A 280 16.81 13.63 6.97
N SER A 281 16.92 12.51 6.27
CA SER A 281 17.73 12.35 5.06
C SER A 281 17.16 13.21 3.93
N LYS A 282 17.99 14.10 3.36
CA LYS A 282 17.55 15.06 2.34
C LYS A 282 16.86 14.36 1.17
N PHE A 283 17.44 13.29 0.64
CA PHE A 283 16.87 12.54 -0.47
C PHE A 283 15.48 11.98 -0.14
N ALA A 284 15.37 11.18 0.93
CA ALA A 284 14.13 10.51 1.30
C ALA A 284 13.02 11.52 1.62
N HIS A 285 13.35 12.54 2.41
CA HIS A 285 12.43 13.62 2.76
C HIS A 285 11.93 14.39 1.53
N THR A 286 12.83 14.79 0.63
CA THR A 286 12.47 15.54 -0.58
C THR A 286 11.57 14.72 -1.49
N LEU A 287 11.89 13.43 -1.68
CA LEU A 287 11.08 12.54 -2.51
C LEU A 287 9.69 12.34 -1.90
N ARG A 288 9.62 12.02 -0.60
CA ARG A 288 8.36 11.75 0.09
C ARG A 288 7.46 12.99 0.16
N THR A 289 8.02 14.17 0.47
CA THR A 289 7.24 15.42 0.46
C THR A 289 6.73 15.77 -0.93
N ALA A 290 7.54 15.64 -1.98
CA ALA A 290 7.10 15.89 -3.35
C ALA A 290 5.93 14.98 -3.75
N LEU A 291 6.00 13.68 -3.43
CA LEU A 291 4.92 12.72 -3.71
C LEU A 291 3.64 13.06 -2.94
N TYR A 292 3.73 13.42 -1.65
CA TYR A 292 2.55 13.86 -0.90
C TYR A 292 1.93 15.14 -1.46
N MET A 293 2.76 16.11 -1.86
CA MET A 293 2.28 17.35 -2.49
C MET A 293 1.56 17.07 -3.81
N GLU A 294 2.11 16.20 -4.66
CA GLU A 294 1.50 15.78 -5.92
C GLU A 294 0.17 15.04 -5.68
N HIS A 295 0.19 13.98 -4.87
CA HIS A 295 -0.94 13.07 -4.72
C HIS A 295 -2.11 13.71 -3.97
N PHE A 296 -1.84 14.52 -2.95
CA PHE A 296 -2.88 15.14 -2.12
C PHE A 296 -3.16 16.61 -2.47
N ASN A 297 -2.36 17.23 -3.36
CA ASN A 297 -2.41 18.67 -3.66
C ASN A 297 -2.34 19.53 -2.39
N MET A 298 -1.33 19.23 -1.57
CA MET A 298 -1.02 19.92 -0.33
C MET A 298 0.30 20.67 -0.47
N LYS A 299 0.50 21.70 0.34
CA LYS A 299 1.76 22.46 0.39
C LYS A 299 2.78 21.73 1.25
N TYR A 300 4.05 22.13 1.11
CA TYR A 300 5.16 21.55 1.86
C TYR A 300 4.92 21.60 3.38
N GLU A 301 4.40 22.71 3.90
CA GLU A 301 4.17 22.91 5.34
C GLU A 301 3.10 21.96 5.91
N GLU A 302 2.17 21.52 5.06
CA GLU A 302 1.08 20.59 5.43
C GLU A 302 1.58 19.14 5.42
N VAL A 303 2.61 18.84 4.61
CA VAL A 303 3.13 17.48 4.44
C VAL A 303 4.46 17.24 5.15
N ILE A 304 5.13 18.27 5.68
CA ILE A 304 6.48 18.14 6.25
C ILE A 304 6.56 17.04 7.32
N ASP A 305 5.52 16.91 8.15
CA ASP A 305 5.37 15.86 9.16
C ASP A 305 4.46 14.72 8.64
N PRO A 306 5.02 13.56 8.27
CA PRO A 306 4.24 12.43 7.75
C PRO A 306 3.38 11.76 8.84
N LEU A 307 3.60 12.08 10.12
CA LEU A 307 2.81 11.61 11.26
C LEU A 307 1.94 12.72 11.85
N SER A 308 1.79 13.87 11.21
CA SER A 308 0.85 14.89 11.69
C SER A 308 -0.58 14.35 11.67
N LEU A 309 -1.31 14.51 12.78
CA LEU A 309 -2.73 14.14 12.82
C LEU A 309 -3.57 15.01 11.88
N GLN A 310 -3.15 16.26 11.67
CA GLN A 310 -3.80 17.16 10.73
C GLN A 310 -3.64 16.64 9.30
N PHE A 311 -2.39 16.33 8.90
CA PHE A 311 -2.09 15.74 7.61
C PHE A 311 -2.90 14.45 7.39
N GLU A 312 -2.89 13.54 8.36
CA GLU A 312 -3.63 12.26 8.28
C GLU A 312 -5.13 12.48 8.04
N LYS A 313 -5.76 13.39 8.81
CA LYS A 313 -7.19 13.70 8.69
C LYS A 313 -7.52 14.35 7.35
N GLU A 314 -6.77 15.37 6.96
CA GLU A 314 -7.02 16.13 5.74
C GLU A 314 -6.77 15.30 4.48
N SER A 315 -5.67 14.53 4.44
CA SER A 315 -5.34 13.67 3.29
C SER A 315 -6.38 12.57 3.11
N THR A 316 -6.79 11.92 4.21
CA THR A 316 -7.83 10.89 4.19
C THR A 316 -9.20 11.48 3.80
N ALA A 317 -9.56 12.64 4.36
CA ALA A 317 -10.82 13.31 4.03
C ALA A 317 -10.86 13.73 2.56
N GLN A 318 -9.77 14.31 2.04
CA GLN A 318 -9.69 14.73 0.64
C GLN A 318 -9.73 13.53 -0.31
N ALA A 319 -9.04 12.43 0.00
CA ALA A 319 -9.12 11.21 -0.80
C ALA A 319 -10.56 10.64 -0.83
N ASN A 320 -11.26 10.65 0.30
CA ASN A 320 -12.67 10.25 0.38
C ASN A 320 -13.60 11.17 -0.45
N ILE A 321 -13.39 12.48 -0.39
CA ILE A 321 -14.12 13.46 -1.21
C ILE A 321 -13.88 13.17 -2.69
N ASN A 322 -12.61 12.99 -3.09
CA ASN A 322 -12.25 12.64 -4.46
C ASN A 322 -12.96 11.36 -4.90
N THR A 323 -12.90 10.26 -4.12
CA THR A 323 -13.58 9.00 -4.44
C THR A 323 -15.08 9.19 -4.66
N ARG A 324 -15.76 9.91 -3.75
CA ARG A 324 -17.21 10.16 -3.84
C ARG A 324 -17.59 10.97 -5.07
N ILE A 325 -16.83 12.03 -5.36
CA ILE A 325 -17.09 12.88 -6.51
C ILE A 325 -16.82 12.12 -7.82
N TYR A 326 -15.72 11.35 -7.90
CA TYR A 326 -15.44 10.53 -9.07
C TYR A 326 -16.54 9.49 -9.31
N LYS A 327 -17.04 8.84 -8.26
CA LYS A 327 -18.22 7.96 -8.34
C LYS A 327 -19.44 8.71 -8.88
N GLN A 328 -19.78 9.86 -8.31
CA GLN A 328 -21.00 10.60 -8.66
C GLN A 328 -20.97 11.09 -10.12
N ILE A 329 -19.87 11.71 -10.53
CA ILE A 329 -19.77 12.27 -11.89
C ILE A 329 -19.65 11.16 -12.93
N PHE A 330 -18.76 10.19 -12.69
CA PHE A 330 -18.32 9.26 -13.74
C PHE A 330 -18.87 7.85 -13.60
N ALA A 331 -19.44 7.49 -12.44
CA ALA A 331 -19.73 6.11 -12.07
C ALA A 331 -18.54 5.19 -12.39
N CYS A 332 -17.33 5.64 -12.07
CA CYS A 332 -16.11 4.92 -12.39
C CYS A 332 -15.89 3.74 -11.44
N TYR A 333 -15.36 2.64 -11.98
CA TYR A 333 -14.91 1.49 -11.22
C TYR A 333 -13.37 1.48 -11.13
N PRO A 334 -12.78 0.76 -10.17
CA PRO A 334 -13.40 -0.05 -9.13
C PRO A 334 -14.00 0.79 -8.00
N HIS A 335 -15.06 0.29 -7.36
CA HIS A 335 -15.71 0.95 -6.22
C HIS A 335 -16.32 -0.09 -5.27
N ASP A 336 -16.34 0.20 -3.98
CA ASP A 336 -16.89 -0.70 -2.95
C ASP A 336 -18.40 -0.95 -3.04
N ASP A 337 -19.10 -0.29 -3.95
CA ASP A 337 -20.55 -0.48 -4.13
C ASP A 337 -20.84 -1.61 -5.12
N ILE A 338 -19.86 -1.97 -5.95
CA ILE A 338 -19.95 -3.06 -6.90
C ILE A 338 -19.44 -4.31 -6.20
N LYS A 339 -20.34 -5.06 -5.55
CA LYS A 339 -19.99 -6.28 -4.78
C LYS A 339 -19.88 -7.51 -5.67
N LYS A 340 -20.58 -7.51 -6.80
CA LYS A 340 -20.56 -8.54 -7.84
C LYS A 340 -20.70 -7.96 -9.24
N VAL A 341 -20.41 -8.75 -10.26
CA VAL A 341 -20.40 -8.29 -11.66
C VAL A 341 -21.78 -7.78 -12.08
N SER A 342 -22.86 -8.37 -11.57
CA SER A 342 -24.23 -7.95 -11.89
C SER A 342 -24.58 -6.55 -11.41
N ASP A 343 -23.87 -6.00 -10.43
CA ASP A 343 -24.14 -4.65 -9.89
C ASP A 343 -23.65 -3.54 -10.84
N TYR A 344 -22.85 -3.91 -11.85
CA TYR A 344 -22.16 -2.95 -12.72
C TYR A 344 -23.11 -2.09 -13.55
N GLU A 345 -24.13 -2.68 -14.16
CA GLU A 345 -25.08 -1.95 -15.01
C GLU A 345 -25.88 -0.91 -14.21
N GLU A 346 -26.35 -1.29 -13.02
CA GLU A 346 -27.06 -0.37 -12.11
C GLU A 346 -26.12 0.73 -11.60
N PHE A 347 -24.88 0.38 -11.23
CA PHE A 347 -23.88 1.35 -10.79
C PHE A 347 -23.60 2.40 -11.87
N LYS A 348 -23.39 1.96 -13.12
CA LYS A 348 -23.08 2.82 -14.27
C LYS A 348 -24.23 3.74 -14.66
N ALA A 349 -25.48 3.35 -14.36
CA ALA A 349 -26.65 4.20 -14.59
C ALA A 349 -26.68 5.46 -13.71
N ASN A 350 -25.96 5.46 -12.57
CA ASN A 350 -25.87 6.59 -11.64
C ASN A 350 -24.83 7.65 -12.03
N LYS A 351 -24.51 7.76 -13.33
CA LYS A 351 -23.49 8.69 -13.84
C LYS A 351 -24.08 10.10 -14.04
N HIS A 352 -23.49 11.11 -13.38
CA HIS A 352 -23.94 12.51 -13.45
C HIS A 352 -22.87 13.45 -14.05
N LEU A 353 -22.63 13.33 -15.36
CA LEU A 353 -21.65 14.20 -16.06
C LEU A 353 -22.02 15.68 -16.04
N ASP A 354 -23.32 16.00 -15.95
CA ASP A 354 -23.85 17.36 -15.88
C ASP A 354 -23.43 18.12 -14.60
N GLU A 355 -23.01 17.40 -13.58
CA GLU A 355 -22.53 17.99 -12.32
C GLU A 355 -21.03 18.27 -12.32
N TYR A 356 -20.30 17.89 -13.38
CA TYR A 356 -18.85 18.00 -13.44
C TYR A 356 -18.35 19.42 -13.15
N ASP A 357 -18.90 20.44 -13.81
CA ASP A 357 -18.45 21.82 -13.61
C ASP A 357 -18.72 22.34 -12.20
N LYS A 358 -19.74 21.82 -11.51
CA LYS A 358 -20.08 22.19 -10.14
C LYS A 358 -19.12 21.54 -9.14
N LEU A 359 -18.76 20.27 -9.39
CA LEU A 359 -18.08 19.42 -8.42
C LEU A 359 -16.56 19.34 -8.60
N LYS A 360 -16.03 19.54 -9.82
CA LYS A 360 -14.59 19.37 -10.11
C LYS A 360 -13.67 20.21 -9.24
N GLN A 361 -14.12 21.40 -8.81
CA GLN A 361 -13.37 22.31 -7.94
C GLN A 361 -13.07 21.73 -6.53
N PHE A 362 -13.83 20.72 -6.10
CA PHE A 362 -13.62 20.05 -4.82
C PHE A 362 -12.69 18.85 -4.92
N ILE A 363 -12.37 18.41 -6.15
CA ILE A 363 -11.34 17.41 -6.38
C ILE A 363 -9.99 18.09 -6.24
N LYS A 364 -9.18 17.64 -5.27
CA LYS A 364 -7.83 18.14 -5.05
C LYS A 364 -6.85 16.98 -5.07
N GLY A 365 -5.80 17.12 -5.88
CA GLY A 365 -4.82 16.07 -6.08
C GLY A 365 -5.41 14.88 -6.83
N HIS A 366 -4.73 13.76 -6.72
CA HIS A 366 -5.00 12.53 -7.46
C HIS A 366 -5.40 11.37 -6.55
N ALA A 367 -5.09 11.45 -5.26
CA ALA A 367 -5.37 10.40 -4.29
C ALA A 367 -6.88 10.13 -4.17
N VAL A 368 -7.23 8.85 -4.24
CA VAL A 368 -8.56 8.31 -3.93
C VAL A 368 -8.38 7.13 -2.98
N THR A 369 -9.38 6.86 -2.16
CA THR A 369 -9.37 5.66 -1.32
C THR A 369 -9.37 4.39 -2.17
N PHE A 370 -8.55 3.42 -1.78
CA PHE A 370 -8.53 2.13 -2.47
C PHE A 370 -9.74 1.27 -2.05
N PRO A 371 -10.54 0.76 -3.00
CA PRO A 371 -11.75 0.00 -2.69
C PRO A 371 -11.40 -1.40 -2.16
N LEU A 372 -11.71 -1.69 -0.91
CA LEU A 372 -11.37 -2.95 -0.24
C LEU A 372 -12.37 -4.09 -0.51
N TYR A 373 -13.59 -3.73 -0.91
CA TYR A 373 -14.75 -4.61 -1.04
C TYR A 373 -15.28 -4.74 -2.48
N PHE A 374 -14.60 -4.14 -3.46
CA PHE A 374 -14.94 -4.31 -4.87
C PHE A 374 -14.91 -5.78 -5.31
N LEU A 375 -16.02 -6.27 -5.87
CA LEU A 375 -16.22 -7.67 -6.26
C LEU A 375 -16.01 -8.69 -5.11
N CYS A 376 -16.32 -8.34 -3.86
CA CYS A 376 -16.12 -9.25 -2.73
C CYS A 376 -17.09 -10.45 -2.69
N GLU A 377 -18.19 -10.41 -3.44
CA GLU A 377 -19.13 -11.54 -3.60
C GLU A 377 -18.77 -12.44 -4.79
N GLU A 378 -17.75 -12.09 -5.58
CA GLU A 378 -17.32 -12.85 -6.76
C GLU A 378 -16.17 -13.79 -6.44
N ASN A 379 -16.20 -14.97 -7.06
CA ASN A 379 -15.02 -15.81 -7.12
C ASN A 379 -14.08 -15.32 -8.23
N LEU A 380 -13.07 -14.55 -7.82
CA LEU A 380 -12.06 -13.98 -8.72
C LEU A 380 -10.99 -14.99 -9.17
N ASN A 381 -11.05 -16.25 -8.71
CA ASN A 381 -10.16 -17.29 -9.19
C ASN A 381 -10.44 -17.66 -10.65
N ILE A 382 -9.41 -18.22 -11.28
CA ILE A 382 -9.50 -18.74 -12.63
C ILE A 382 -10.45 -19.94 -12.65
N LYS A 383 -11.44 -19.90 -13.53
CA LYS A 383 -12.41 -20.98 -13.72
C LYS A 383 -11.78 -22.08 -14.58
N VAL A 384 -12.16 -23.34 -14.32
CA VAL A 384 -11.70 -24.53 -15.08
C VAL A 384 -11.94 -24.40 -16.60
N THR A 385 -12.94 -23.62 -17.00
CA THR A 385 -13.29 -23.36 -18.39
C THR A 385 -12.42 -22.31 -19.09
N GLN A 386 -11.58 -21.59 -18.37
CA GLN A 386 -10.70 -20.54 -18.91
C GLN A 386 -9.34 -21.14 -19.30
N LYS A 387 -8.75 -20.66 -20.41
CA LYS A 387 -7.45 -21.16 -20.90
C LYS A 387 -6.32 -20.93 -19.88
N GLU A 388 -6.43 -19.85 -19.10
CA GLU A 388 -5.50 -19.50 -18.03
C GLU A 388 -5.46 -20.55 -16.92
N TYR A 389 -6.49 -21.41 -16.79
CA TYR A 389 -6.52 -22.48 -15.80
C TYR A 389 -5.42 -23.53 -16.03
N LEU A 390 -4.94 -23.63 -17.27
CA LEU A 390 -3.83 -24.51 -17.63
C LEU A 390 -2.47 -23.91 -17.24
N ALA A 391 -2.41 -22.62 -16.92
CA ALA A 391 -1.19 -21.98 -16.46
C ALA A 391 -0.96 -22.29 -14.96
N PRO A 392 0.29 -22.56 -14.54
CA PRO A 392 0.59 -22.71 -13.12
C PRO A 392 0.22 -21.46 -12.34
N GLU A 393 -0.40 -21.60 -11.16
CA GLU A 393 -0.82 -20.47 -10.31
C GLU A 393 0.33 -19.49 -10.00
N ILE A 394 1.55 -20.01 -9.85
CA ILE A 394 2.77 -19.22 -9.65
C ILE A 394 3.05 -18.19 -10.76
N SER A 395 2.41 -18.34 -11.93
CA SER A 395 2.50 -17.38 -13.03
C SER A 395 1.81 -16.06 -12.69
N PHE A 396 0.89 -16.08 -11.71
CA PHE A 396 0.10 -14.94 -11.30
C PHE A 396 0.51 -14.39 -9.92
N THR A 397 1.56 -14.92 -9.29
CA THR A 397 1.99 -14.54 -7.93
C THR A 397 3.36 -13.92 -7.82
#